data_AF-A0A4R3J4V1-F1
#
_entry.id   AF-A0A4R3J4V1-F1
#
_cell.length_a   1.000
_cell.length_b   1.000
_cell.length_c   1.000
_cell.angle_alpha   90.00
_cell.angle_beta   90.00
_cell.angle_gamma   90.00
#
_symmetry.space_group_name_H-M   'P 1'
#
loop_
_entity.id
_entity.type
_entity.pdbx_description
1 polymer ?
#
loop_
_entity_poly.entity_id
_entity_poly.type
_entity_poly.pdbx_seq_one_letter_code
_entity_poly.pdbx_strand_id
1 'polypeptide(L)'
;MSQISRRNLTLSLCAIPLVAACGNGIGSAGPQRIDARVDATLTQLFSTYPNTRSLATKSTGMLVMPLVTEAGLGLGGAYGQGALRVGGVTVDYYSTAKASAGLQIGAQQYAHVLFFMTEDALLNFRRSPGWAAGANIVYATPETGGTLNAETTTSMAPIIAVIFGQAGLRVGATLEGVKYSRIIP
;
A
#
# COMPACT_ATOMS: atom_id res chain seq x y z
N MET A 1 10.05 68.94 -27.13
CA MET A 1 9.82 67.85 -28.10
C MET A 1 10.71 66.68 -27.69
N SER A 2 10.18 65.77 -26.87
CA SER A 2 9.76 64.40 -27.23
C SER A 2 10.89 63.34 -27.20
N GLN A 3 10.87 62.55 -26.13
CA GLN A 3 11.07 61.09 -26.03
C GLN A 3 12.37 60.46 -26.57
N ILE A 4 13.29 60.09 -25.66
CA ILE A 4 14.31 59.07 -25.95
C ILE A 4 13.71 57.68 -25.65
N SER A 5 13.66 56.89 -26.72
CA SER A 5 13.05 55.59 -26.85
C SER A 5 13.65 54.52 -25.92
N ARG A 6 12.76 53.65 -25.44
CA ARG A 6 13.04 52.50 -24.60
C ARG A 6 13.96 51.52 -25.34
N ARG A 7 15.18 51.44 -24.84
CA ARG A 7 16.26 50.55 -25.24
C ARG A 7 15.75 49.11 -25.38
N ASN A 8 15.60 48.68 -26.63
CA ASN A 8 15.76 47.27 -27.01
C ASN A 8 17.14 46.82 -26.53
N LEU A 9 17.19 45.85 -25.60
CA LEU A 9 18.21 44.80 -25.63
C LEU A 9 17.73 43.61 -24.80
N THR A 10 16.97 42.75 -25.46
CA THR A 10 16.65 41.39 -25.03
C THR A 10 17.83 40.45 -25.31
N LEU A 11 17.85 39.33 -24.59
CA LEU A 11 18.68 38.11 -24.73
C LEU A 11 20.14 38.17 -24.26
N SER A 12 20.41 37.55 -23.11
CA SER A 12 21.44 36.49 -22.94
C SER A 12 21.57 36.06 -21.47
N LEU A 13 20.95 34.94 -21.09
CA LEU A 13 21.51 34.03 -20.07
C LEU A 13 20.86 32.63 -20.18
N CYS A 14 21.36 31.86 -21.15
CA CYS A 14 21.16 30.42 -21.22
C CYS A 14 22.23 29.70 -20.40
N ALA A 15 21.86 28.53 -19.87
CA ALA A 15 22.71 27.46 -19.35
C ALA A 15 23.20 27.57 -17.88
N ILE A 16 22.28 27.35 -16.94
CA ILE A 16 22.63 26.66 -15.69
C ILE A 16 22.39 25.16 -15.96
N PRO A 17 23.40 24.28 -15.86
CA PRO A 17 23.19 22.85 -16.02
C PRO A 17 22.36 22.34 -14.85
N LEU A 18 21.17 21.84 -15.15
CA LEU A 18 20.32 21.06 -14.25
C LEU A 18 21.00 19.73 -13.93
N VAL A 19 21.90 19.71 -12.95
CA VAL A 19 22.40 18.49 -12.31
C VAL A 19 22.10 18.55 -10.82
N ALA A 20 20.81 18.53 -10.49
CA ALA A 20 20.33 18.41 -9.12
C ALA A 20 19.16 17.42 -9.09
N ALA A 21 19.42 16.15 -9.41
CA ALA A 21 18.37 15.13 -9.40
C ALA A 21 18.87 13.71 -9.12
N CYS A 22 19.83 13.53 -8.20
CA CYS A 22 20.12 12.22 -7.61
C CYS A 22 20.47 12.36 -6.11
N GLY A 23 19.68 13.17 -5.38
CA GLY A 23 19.78 13.26 -3.93
C GLY A 23 18.70 12.42 -3.28
N ASN A 24 18.93 11.11 -3.11
CA ASN A 24 18.26 10.37 -2.03
C ASN A 24 18.88 10.84 -0.72
N GLY A 25 18.49 12.04 -0.30
CA GLY A 25 18.99 12.67 0.91
C GLY A 25 18.62 11.81 2.12
N ILE A 26 19.62 11.52 2.95
CA ILE A 26 19.44 11.16 4.35
C ILE A 26 18.49 12.20 4.99
N GLY A 27 17.26 11.77 5.32
CA GLY A 27 16.16 12.68 5.69
C GLY A 27 15.02 12.82 4.66
N SER A 28 14.93 11.92 3.67
CA SER A 28 13.75 11.85 2.79
C SER A 28 12.48 11.76 3.65
N ALA A 29 11.43 12.53 3.32
CA ALA A 29 10.14 12.42 3.99
C ALA A 29 9.35 11.16 3.57
N GLY A 30 10.01 10.19 2.91
CA GLY A 30 9.40 8.97 2.37
C GLY A 30 8.86 8.07 3.48
N PRO A 31 9.73 7.57 4.38
CA PRO A 31 9.33 6.77 5.55
C PRO A 31 8.20 7.41 6.36
N GLN A 32 8.33 8.70 6.71
CA GLN A 32 7.37 9.42 7.56
C GLN A 32 6.01 9.58 6.86
N ARG A 33 6.00 9.80 5.54
CA ARG A 33 4.74 9.85 4.77
C ARG A 33 4.06 8.50 4.71
N ILE A 34 4.82 7.41 4.58
CA ILE A 34 4.25 6.06 4.59
C ILE A 34 3.68 5.77 5.99
N ASP A 35 4.42 6.05 7.06
CA ASP A 35 3.96 5.82 8.42
C ASP A 35 2.70 6.61 8.75
N ALA A 36 2.64 7.90 8.40
CA ALA A 36 1.45 8.73 8.62
C ALA A 36 0.22 8.17 7.88
N ARG A 37 0.41 7.66 6.66
CA ARG A 37 -0.68 7.00 5.91
C ARG A 37 -1.09 5.68 6.56
N VAL A 38 -0.12 4.88 7.01
CA VAL A 38 -0.38 3.61 7.72
C VAL A 38 -1.17 3.85 9.01
N ASP A 39 -0.81 4.87 9.79
CA ASP A 39 -1.54 5.26 11.01
C ASP A 39 -2.98 5.69 10.70
N ALA A 40 -3.17 6.53 9.69
CA ALA A 40 -4.49 6.95 9.25
C ALA A 40 -5.34 5.75 8.77
N THR A 41 -4.74 4.85 7.98
CA THR A 41 -5.39 3.64 7.47
C THR A 41 -5.80 2.69 8.60
N LEU A 42 -4.95 2.45 9.60
CA LEU A 42 -5.30 1.63 10.76
C LEU A 42 -6.39 2.29 11.60
N THR A 43 -6.33 3.61 11.79
CA THR A 43 -7.37 4.37 12.49
C THR A 43 -8.72 4.21 11.78
N GLN A 44 -8.74 4.37 10.47
CA GLN A 44 -9.93 4.14 9.65
C GLN A 44 -10.41 2.69 9.75
N LEU A 45 -9.52 1.70 9.63
CA LEU A 45 -9.87 0.28 9.71
C LEU A 45 -10.56 -0.05 11.04
N PHE A 46 -10.00 0.38 12.17
CA PHE A 46 -10.57 0.10 13.48
C PHE A 46 -11.85 0.88 13.74
N SER A 47 -11.99 2.07 13.16
CA SER A 47 -13.23 2.85 13.25
C SER A 47 -14.36 2.24 12.42
N THR A 48 -14.06 1.70 11.23
CA THR A 48 -15.07 1.08 10.35
C THR A 48 -15.38 -0.36 10.77
N TYR A 49 -14.38 -1.10 11.24
CA TYR A 49 -14.49 -2.51 11.64
C TYR A 49 -13.89 -2.74 13.03
N PRO A 50 -14.62 -2.43 14.12
CA PRO A 50 -14.12 -2.57 15.49
C PRO A 50 -13.58 -3.98 15.82
N ASN A 51 -14.17 -5.02 15.21
CA ASN A 51 -13.74 -6.42 15.38
C ASN A 51 -12.28 -6.66 14.97
N THR A 52 -11.74 -5.88 14.02
CA THR A 52 -10.36 -6.01 13.55
C THR A 52 -9.32 -5.58 14.59
N ARG A 53 -9.71 -4.84 15.63
CA ARG A 53 -8.83 -4.51 16.77
C ARG A 53 -8.42 -5.77 17.54
N SER A 54 -9.32 -6.76 17.64
CA SER A 54 -9.00 -8.05 18.25
C SER A 54 -8.01 -8.86 17.42
N LEU A 55 -8.13 -8.81 16.08
CA LEU A 55 -7.18 -9.41 15.16
C LEU A 55 -5.80 -8.76 15.25
N ALA A 56 -5.76 -7.42 15.27
CA ALA A 56 -4.51 -6.66 15.43
C ALA A 56 -3.77 -7.04 16.72
N THR A 57 -4.51 -7.21 17.82
CA THR A 57 -3.93 -7.58 19.13
C THR A 57 -3.40 -9.02 19.15
N LYS A 58 -4.06 -9.94 18.43
CA LYS A 58 -3.65 -11.36 18.35
C LYS A 58 -2.57 -11.61 17.30
N SER A 59 -2.40 -10.72 16.32
CA SER A 59 -1.43 -10.89 15.25
C SER A 59 0.01 -10.67 15.73
N THR A 60 0.94 -11.49 15.24
CA THR A 60 2.38 -11.30 15.45
C THR A 60 2.91 -10.08 14.69
N GLY A 61 2.29 -9.74 13.56
CA GLY A 61 2.61 -8.57 12.76
C GLY A 61 1.51 -8.20 11.78
N MET A 62 1.59 -6.99 11.24
CA MET A 62 0.63 -6.45 10.28
C MET A 62 1.35 -5.80 9.10
N LEU A 63 1.07 -6.25 7.88
CA LEU A 63 1.47 -5.50 6.68
C LEU A 63 0.31 -4.59 6.29
N VAL A 64 0.52 -3.28 6.40
CA VAL A 64 -0.49 -2.28 6.08
C VAL A 64 -0.14 -1.64 4.75
N MET A 65 -1.07 -1.72 3.80
CA MET A 65 -1.02 -1.06 2.50
C MET A 65 -2.11 0.02 2.44
N PRO A 66 -1.78 1.29 2.74
CA PRO A 66 -2.73 2.39 2.80
C PRO A 66 -3.43 2.68 1.48
N LEU A 67 -2.68 2.54 0.39
CA LEU A 67 -3.15 2.87 -0.94
C LEU A 67 -2.52 1.93 -1.95
N VAL A 68 -3.37 1.10 -2.55
CA VAL A 68 -3.04 0.33 -3.74
C VAL A 68 -3.89 0.86 -4.88
N THR A 69 -3.23 1.37 -5.90
CA THR A 69 -3.86 1.85 -7.12
C THR A 69 -3.71 0.78 -8.18
N GLU A 70 -4.83 0.30 -8.69
CA GLU A 70 -4.88 -0.62 -9.82
C GLU A 70 -5.50 0.10 -11.01
N ALA A 71 -4.85 0.01 -12.17
CA ALA A 71 -5.34 0.60 -13.40
C ALA A 71 -5.00 -0.27 -14.61
N GLY A 72 -5.89 -0.31 -15.59
CA GLY A 72 -5.69 -1.07 -16.82
C GLY A 72 -6.75 -0.79 -17.87
N LEU A 73 -6.41 -1.10 -19.13
CA LEU A 73 -7.31 -1.13 -20.29
C LEU A 73 -7.09 -2.43 -21.07
N GLY A 74 -7.43 -3.57 -20.47
CA GLY A 74 -7.16 -4.92 -21.03
C GLY A 74 -5.90 -5.58 -20.45
N LEU A 75 -4.82 -4.83 -20.36
CA LEU A 75 -3.66 -5.15 -19.51
C LEU A 75 -3.55 -4.08 -18.44
N GLY A 76 -3.38 -4.51 -17.20
CA GLY A 76 -3.38 -3.64 -16.05
C GLY A 76 -2.25 -3.97 -15.09
N GLY A 77 -2.01 -3.02 -14.19
CA GLY A 77 -1.09 -3.19 -13.08
C GLY A 77 -1.67 -2.60 -11.81
N ALA A 78 -1.25 -3.13 -10.67
CA ALA A 78 -1.45 -2.49 -9.38
C ALA A 78 -0.12 -2.12 -8.77
N TYR A 79 -0.08 -0.95 -8.13
CA TYR A 79 1.06 -0.50 -7.35
C TYR A 79 0.62 0.14 -6.04
N GLY A 80 1.39 -0.09 -4.99
CA GLY A 80 1.19 0.52 -3.69
C GLY A 80 2.44 0.42 -2.83
N GLN A 81 2.48 1.21 -1.78
CA GLN A 81 3.55 1.18 -0.78
C GLN A 81 2.93 1.17 0.61
N GLY A 82 3.61 0.52 1.54
CA GLY A 82 3.15 0.37 2.90
C GLY A 82 4.26 -0.05 3.84
N ALA A 83 3.86 -0.35 5.07
CA ALA A 83 4.77 -0.70 6.14
C ALA A 83 4.38 -2.02 6.79
N LEU A 84 5.38 -2.81 7.13
CA LEU A 84 5.26 -3.94 8.02
C LEU A 84 5.43 -3.44 9.46
N ARG A 85 4.45 -3.71 10.30
CA ARG A 85 4.45 -3.37 11.72
C ARG A 85 4.48 -4.61 12.59
N VAL A 86 5.32 -4.58 13.62
CA VAL A 86 5.44 -5.65 14.62
C VAL A 86 5.43 -4.99 15.99
N GLY A 87 4.55 -5.41 16.89
CA GLY A 87 4.44 -4.77 18.21
C GLY A 87 4.07 -3.29 18.17
N GLY A 88 3.39 -2.82 17.12
CA GLY A 88 2.98 -1.43 16.95
C GLY A 88 4.04 -0.49 16.35
N VAL A 89 5.26 -0.98 16.11
CA VAL A 89 6.33 -0.20 15.45
C VAL A 89 6.53 -0.64 14.00
N THR A 90 6.86 0.31 13.13
CA THR A 90 7.25 0.01 11.74
C THR A 90 8.65 -0.60 11.73
N VAL A 91 8.78 -1.80 11.17
CA VAL A 91 10.07 -2.54 11.10
C VAL A 91 10.67 -2.57 9.70
N ASP A 92 9.83 -2.56 8.66
CA ASP A 92 10.26 -2.65 7.26
C ASP A 92 9.21 -1.97 6.36
N TYR A 93 9.63 -1.44 5.21
CA TYR A 93 8.73 -0.91 4.19
C TYR A 93 8.63 -1.86 3.00
N TYR A 94 7.46 -1.95 2.39
CA TYR A 94 7.18 -2.83 1.26
C TYR A 94 6.45 -2.08 0.16
N SER A 95 6.81 -2.37 -1.09
CA SER A 95 5.99 -2.05 -2.26
C SER A 95 5.23 -3.28 -2.73
N THR A 96 4.01 -3.07 -3.19
CA THR A 96 3.21 -4.09 -3.86
C THR A 96 3.18 -3.80 -5.36
N ALA A 97 3.39 -4.84 -6.16
CA ALA A 97 3.24 -4.80 -7.60
C ALA A 97 2.42 -6.03 -8.05
N LYS A 98 1.39 -5.80 -8.86
CA LYS A 98 0.59 -6.85 -9.48
C LYS A 98 0.49 -6.57 -10.97
N ALA A 99 0.61 -7.60 -11.78
CA ALA A 99 0.18 -7.55 -13.17
C ALA A 99 -1.20 -8.21 -13.26
N SER A 100 -2.13 -7.58 -13.97
CA SER A 100 -3.44 -8.15 -14.28
C SER A 100 -3.64 -8.21 -15.79
N ALA A 101 -4.14 -9.34 -16.29
CA ALA A 101 -4.55 -9.51 -17.67
C ALA A 101 -6.04 -9.81 -17.67
N GLY A 102 -6.84 -8.96 -18.31
CA GLY A 102 -8.30 -9.13 -18.38
C GLY A 102 -9.00 -7.90 -18.94
N LEU A 103 -10.27 -8.04 -19.35
CA LEU A 103 -11.18 -7.00 -19.89
C LEU A 103 -11.46 -5.80 -18.95
N GLN A 104 -10.64 -5.62 -17.92
CA GLN A 104 -10.75 -4.58 -16.93
C GLN A 104 -10.23 -3.27 -17.51
N ILE A 105 -11.18 -2.43 -17.92
CA ILE A 105 -10.99 -1.02 -18.23
C ILE A 105 -11.36 -0.23 -16.99
N GLY A 106 -10.39 0.43 -16.37
CA GLY A 106 -10.66 1.33 -15.25
C GLY A 106 -9.48 1.56 -14.34
N ALA A 107 -9.73 2.39 -13.31
CA ALA A 107 -8.84 2.60 -12.19
C ALA A 107 -9.62 2.39 -10.89
N GLN A 108 -9.02 1.67 -9.95
CA GLN A 108 -9.55 1.46 -8.61
C GLN A 108 -8.47 1.70 -7.57
N GLN A 109 -8.89 2.17 -6.41
CA GLN A 109 -8.04 2.33 -5.25
C GLN A 109 -8.64 1.57 -4.08
N TYR A 110 -7.78 0.89 -3.32
CA TYR A 110 -8.20 0.20 -2.11
C TYR A 110 -7.06 0.20 -1.10
N ALA A 111 -7.44 0.08 0.17
CA ALA A 111 -6.53 -0.21 1.26
C ALA A 111 -6.66 -1.68 1.64
N HIS A 112 -5.55 -2.30 2.06
CA HIS A 112 -5.61 -3.62 2.67
C HIS A 112 -4.61 -3.79 3.80
N VAL A 113 -4.94 -4.68 4.73
CA VAL A 113 -4.08 -5.08 5.84
C VAL A 113 -3.99 -6.59 5.89
N LEU A 114 -2.77 -7.11 5.92
CA LEU A 114 -2.51 -8.51 6.19
C LEU A 114 -2.13 -8.67 7.66
N PHE A 115 -2.93 -9.43 8.40
CA PHE A 115 -2.64 -9.84 9.76
C PHE A 115 -1.93 -11.19 9.73
N PHE A 116 -0.69 -11.22 10.21
CA PHE A 116 0.06 -12.46 10.40
C PHE A 116 -0.28 -13.02 11.77
N MET A 117 -1.02 -14.11 11.80
CA MET A 117 -1.52 -14.72 13.05
C MET A 117 -0.47 -15.63 13.71
N THR A 118 0.56 -16.04 12.97
CA THR A 118 1.65 -16.88 13.47
C THR A 118 3.01 -16.28 13.11
N GLU A 119 4.01 -16.58 13.95
CA GLU A 119 5.38 -16.13 13.72
C GLU A 119 5.98 -16.76 12.46
N ASP A 120 5.68 -18.03 12.19
CA ASP A 120 6.08 -18.71 10.96
C ASP A 120 5.56 -18.00 9.70
N ALA A 121 4.31 -17.53 9.72
CA ALA A 121 3.74 -16.82 8.58
C ALA A 121 4.47 -15.48 8.33
N LEU A 122 4.76 -14.74 9.40
CA LEU A 122 5.50 -13.49 9.34
C LEU A 122 6.93 -13.72 8.84
N LEU A 123 7.63 -14.72 9.39
CA LEU A 123 9.00 -15.05 9.00
C LEU A 123 9.07 -15.52 7.55
N ASN A 124 8.16 -16.41 7.15
CA ASN A 124 8.08 -16.90 5.77
C ASN A 124 7.80 -15.75 4.80
N PHE A 125 6.89 -14.82 5.12
CA PHE A 125 6.65 -13.64 4.29
C PHE A 125 7.91 -12.77 4.16
N ARG A 126 8.61 -12.51 5.26
CA ARG A 126 9.82 -11.67 5.26
C ARG A 126 11.01 -12.32 4.55
N ARG A 127 11.11 -13.65 4.56
CA ARG A 127 12.20 -14.43 3.94
C ARG A 127 11.93 -14.81 2.49
N SER A 128 10.66 -14.91 2.10
CA SER A 128 10.28 -15.31 0.74
C SER A 128 10.56 -14.18 -0.27
N PRO A 129 10.76 -14.51 -1.56
CA PRO A 129 11.01 -13.54 -2.63
C PRO A 129 9.78 -12.68 -3.02
N GLY A 130 8.87 -12.45 -2.06
CA GLY A 130 7.79 -11.48 -2.18
C GLY A 130 6.49 -11.98 -2.78
N TRP A 131 6.31 -13.27 -3.01
CA TRP A 131 5.06 -13.78 -3.60
C TRP A 131 4.10 -14.23 -2.49
N ALA A 132 2.98 -13.52 -2.31
CA ALA A 132 1.93 -13.90 -1.36
C ALA A 132 1.02 -15.03 -1.87
N ALA A 133 1.39 -15.70 -2.97
CA ALA A 133 0.53 -16.62 -3.72
C ALA A 133 0.37 -18.02 -3.11
N GLY A 134 0.83 -18.29 -1.87
CA GLY A 134 0.94 -19.66 -1.36
C GLY A 134 0.28 -19.98 -0.02
N ALA A 135 -0.25 -19.01 0.71
CA ALA A 135 -0.68 -19.26 2.09
C ALA A 135 -2.09 -18.73 2.34
N ASN A 136 -3.08 -19.64 2.37
CA ASN A 136 -4.40 -19.54 3.00
C ASN A 136 -4.81 -18.12 3.44
N ILE A 137 -5.10 -17.25 2.46
CA ILE A 137 -5.55 -15.89 2.73
C ILE A 137 -7.07 -15.92 2.88
N VAL A 138 -7.57 -15.67 4.09
CA VAL A 138 -9.01 -15.45 4.30
C VAL A 138 -9.31 -13.99 4.00
N TYR A 139 -10.23 -13.75 3.06
CA TYR A 139 -10.72 -12.41 2.72
C TYR A 139 -11.85 -12.02 3.68
N ALA A 140 -11.58 -11.04 4.53
CA ALA A 140 -12.61 -10.40 5.33
C ALA A 140 -13.16 -9.18 4.58
N THR A 141 -14.38 -9.29 4.05
CA THR A 141 -15.13 -8.17 3.47
C THR A 141 -16.04 -7.53 4.53
N PRO A 142 -16.54 -6.30 4.30
CA PRO A 142 -17.36 -5.57 5.27
C PRO A 142 -18.62 -6.33 5.72
N GLU A 143 -19.21 -7.10 4.80
CA GLU A 143 -20.39 -7.95 5.01
C GLU A 143 -20.08 -9.22 5.82
N THR A 144 -18.86 -9.76 5.74
CA THR A 144 -18.39 -10.93 6.50
C THR A 144 -17.67 -10.54 7.80
N GLY A 145 -17.32 -9.25 7.97
CA GLY A 145 -16.65 -8.71 9.15
C GLY A 145 -17.44 -8.84 10.47
N GLY A 146 -18.77 -8.94 10.35
CA GLY A 146 -19.67 -9.18 11.48
C GLY A 146 -19.65 -10.61 12.02
N THR A 147 -19.24 -11.60 11.21
CA THR A 147 -19.21 -13.02 11.58
C THR A 147 -17.81 -13.55 11.92
N LEU A 148 -16.76 -12.71 11.85
CA LEU A 148 -15.36 -13.09 12.15
C LEU A 148 -15.14 -13.62 13.58
N ASN A 149 -16.10 -13.42 14.50
CA ASN A 149 -16.05 -13.98 15.85
C ASN A 149 -16.60 -15.42 15.95
N ALA A 150 -17.23 -15.98 14.90
CA ALA A 150 -18.12 -17.14 15.05
C ALA A 150 -17.78 -18.37 14.18
N GLU A 151 -16.82 -18.32 13.26
CA GLU A 151 -16.47 -19.49 12.44
C GLU A 151 -15.07 -20.02 12.74
N THR A 152 -15.05 -21.20 13.37
CA THR A 152 -13.91 -22.00 13.83
C THR A 152 -12.85 -22.27 12.75
N THR A 153 -13.20 -22.09 11.47
CA THR A 153 -12.29 -22.22 10.32
C THR A 153 -11.30 -21.05 10.18
N THR A 154 -11.65 -19.85 10.66
CA THR A 154 -10.77 -18.66 10.61
C THR A 154 -9.68 -18.68 11.68
N SER A 155 -9.85 -19.44 12.76
CA SER A 155 -8.87 -19.57 13.85
C SER A 155 -7.57 -20.29 13.46
N MET A 156 -7.51 -20.95 12.29
CA MET A 156 -6.32 -21.67 11.82
C MET A 156 -5.63 -21.02 10.62
N ALA A 157 -6.13 -19.89 10.12
CA ALA A 157 -5.51 -19.20 9.00
C ALA A 157 -4.23 -18.48 9.46
N PRO A 158 -3.04 -18.82 8.91
CA PRO A 158 -1.78 -18.16 9.28
C PRO A 158 -1.74 -16.68 8.89
N ILE A 159 -2.51 -16.29 7.86
CA ILE A 159 -2.60 -14.93 7.35
C ILE A 159 -4.07 -14.57 7.09
N ILE A 160 -4.54 -13.46 7.64
CA ILE A 160 -5.89 -12.93 7.41
C ILE A 160 -5.75 -11.61 6.64
N ALA A 161 -6.43 -11.47 5.51
CA ALA A 161 -6.42 -10.23 4.73
C ALA A 161 -7.76 -9.50 4.88
N VAL A 162 -7.67 -8.23 5.27
CA VAL A 162 -8.81 -7.31 5.31
C VAL A 162 -8.62 -6.28 4.22
N ILE A 163 -9.61 -6.13 3.33
CA ILE A 163 -9.60 -5.14 2.25
C ILE A 163 -10.74 -4.16 2.49
N PHE A 164 -10.47 -2.86 2.41
CA PHE A 164 -11.46 -1.81 2.68
C PHE A 164 -11.12 -0.50 1.96
N GLY A 165 -11.97 0.51 2.14
CA GLY A 165 -11.78 1.83 1.52
C GLY A 165 -11.78 1.76 -0.01
N GLN A 166 -12.52 0.81 -0.57
CA GLN A 166 -12.59 0.60 -2.00
C GLN A 166 -13.27 1.81 -2.67
N ALA A 167 -12.58 2.40 -3.62
CA ALA A 167 -13.08 3.46 -4.48
C ALA A 167 -12.83 3.07 -5.94
N GLY A 168 -13.88 3.05 -6.75
CA GLY A 168 -13.80 2.70 -8.17
C GLY A 168 -15.02 1.91 -8.64
N LEU A 169 -15.03 1.61 -9.94
CA LEU A 169 -16.18 1.00 -10.65
C LEU A 169 -16.26 -0.53 -10.48
N ARG A 170 -15.31 -1.16 -9.77
CA ARG A 170 -15.16 -2.63 -9.77
C ARG A 170 -15.66 -3.28 -8.48
N VAL A 171 -16.35 -4.42 -8.66
CA VAL A 171 -16.74 -5.35 -7.60
C VAL A 171 -15.59 -6.34 -7.35
N GLY A 172 -15.02 -6.34 -6.14
CA GLY A 172 -14.14 -7.39 -5.61
C GLY A 172 -12.65 -7.30 -5.95
N ALA A 173 -11.86 -6.63 -5.10
CA ALA A 173 -10.39 -6.67 -5.17
C ALA A 173 -9.85 -8.07 -4.79
N THR A 174 -8.93 -8.62 -5.59
CA THR A 174 -8.26 -9.91 -5.29
C THR A 174 -6.77 -9.67 -5.03
N LEU A 175 -6.22 -10.38 -4.03
CA LEU A 175 -4.79 -10.31 -3.68
C LEU A 175 -3.96 -11.38 -4.39
N GLU A 176 -4.58 -12.17 -5.28
CA GLU A 176 -3.88 -13.16 -6.10
C GLU A 176 -2.90 -12.48 -7.07
N GLY A 177 -1.72 -13.07 -7.25
CA GLY A 177 -0.69 -12.56 -8.15
C GLY A 177 -0.01 -11.26 -7.69
N VAL A 178 -0.18 -10.87 -6.43
CA VAL A 178 0.50 -9.71 -5.85
C VAL A 178 1.91 -10.08 -5.40
N LYS A 179 2.91 -9.29 -5.83
CA LYS A 179 4.29 -9.36 -5.36
C LYS A 179 4.59 -8.21 -4.40
N TYR A 180 5.02 -8.55 -3.19
CA TYR A 180 5.50 -7.64 -2.16
C TYR A 180 7.03 -7.60 -2.13
N SER A 181 7.62 -6.46 -2.48
CA SER A 181 9.08 -6.28 -2.47
C SER A 181 9.47 -5.33 -1.35
N ARG A 182 10.46 -5.70 -0.53
CA ARG A 182 11.00 -4.80 0.49
C ARG A 182 11.67 -3.59 -0.18
N ILE A 183 11.46 -2.40 0.36
CA ILE A 183 11.99 -1.13 -0.16
C ILE A 183 12.66 -0.31 0.94
N ILE A 184 13.55 0.60 0.54
CA ILE A 184 14.09 1.67 1.37
C ILE A 184 13.61 2.99 0.74
N PRO A 185 12.55 3.62 1.29
CA PRO A 185 11.89 4.78 0.70
C PRO A 185 12.61 6.13 0.97
#